data_AF-A0AAU7JJV4-F1
#
_entry.id   AF-A0AAU7JJV4-F1
#
_cell.length_a   1.000
_cell.length_b   1.000
_cell.length_c   1.000
_cell.angle_alpha   90.00
_cell.angle_beta   90.00
_cell.angle_gamma   90.00
#
_symmetry.space_group_name_H-M   'P 1'
#
loop_
_entity.id
_entity.type
_entity.pdbx_description
1 polymer ?
#
loop_
_entity_poly.entity_id
_entity_poly.type
_entity_poly.pdbx_seq_one_letter_code
_entity_poly.pdbx_strand_id
1 'polypeptide(L)'
;MQSNDKGDAKPTLQIFDPEPARAKEPLSVLRALRDELREKLLRDVADFRIYVALEQAIQSVEELPGGARKEHRSPGLRLAVRTLLDQHGPLSTREIIRRLRQAGVPTSMNSVSSSLSQSSAFVNIRYQGRPHWWFANRPAPPKPSRAPKKPPQNEPPS
;
A
#
# COMPACT_ATOMS: atom_id res chain seq x y z
N MET A 1 3.36 -46.85 -82.71
CA MET A 1 2.89 -47.48 -81.46
C MET A 1 3.77 -46.92 -80.34
N GLN A 2 3.34 -45.83 -79.70
CA GLN A 2 2.68 -45.81 -78.38
C GLN A 2 3.55 -46.30 -77.21
N SER A 3 3.67 -45.40 -76.22
CA SER A 3 3.81 -45.62 -74.77
C SER A 3 5.12 -45.02 -74.21
N ASN A 4 5.14 -43.78 -73.70
CA ASN A 4 4.67 -43.29 -72.39
C ASN A 4 5.42 -43.87 -71.17
N ASP A 5 6.02 -42.93 -70.42
CA ASP A 5 5.74 -42.67 -68.99
C ASP A 5 6.83 -43.00 -67.94
N LYS A 6 6.90 -42.08 -66.97
CA LYS A 6 7.53 -42.09 -65.64
C LYS A 6 9.06 -42.10 -65.58
N GLY A 7 9.72 -41.11 -64.98
CA GLY A 7 9.29 -40.27 -63.85
C GLY A 7 10.21 -40.55 -62.67
N ASP A 8 11.45 -40.05 -62.76
CA ASP A 8 12.44 -40.09 -61.68
C ASP A 8 12.02 -39.15 -60.54
N ALA A 9 11.43 -39.72 -59.49
CA ALA A 9 11.36 -39.08 -58.19
C ALA A 9 11.50 -40.19 -57.13
N LYS A 10 12.75 -40.50 -56.76
CA LYS A 10 13.01 -41.28 -55.55
C LYS A 10 12.64 -40.41 -54.34
N PRO A 11 11.71 -40.84 -53.48
CA PRO A 11 11.38 -40.11 -52.27
C PRO A 11 12.53 -40.24 -51.27
N THR A 12 13.07 -39.10 -50.87
CA THR A 12 13.89 -38.96 -49.66
C THR A 12 13.08 -39.48 -48.48
N LEU A 13 13.42 -40.68 -48.02
CA LEU A 13 13.01 -41.19 -46.72
C LEU A 13 13.62 -40.27 -45.66
N GLN A 14 12.85 -39.26 -45.25
CA GLN A 14 13.10 -38.56 -44.00
C GLN A 14 12.93 -39.59 -42.90
N ILE A 15 14.07 -40.02 -42.36
CA ILE A 15 14.16 -40.73 -41.10
C ILE A 15 13.53 -39.79 -40.08
N PHE A 16 12.27 -40.03 -39.75
CA PHE A 16 11.68 -39.51 -38.53
C PHE A 16 12.50 -40.13 -37.40
N ASP A 17 13.44 -39.37 -36.86
CA ASP A 17 13.87 -39.57 -35.49
C ASP A 17 12.60 -39.59 -34.63
N PRO A 18 12.24 -40.69 -33.96
CA PRO A 18 11.26 -40.61 -32.90
C PRO A 18 11.93 -39.81 -31.79
N GLU A 19 11.64 -38.50 -31.74
CA GLU A 19 11.94 -37.66 -30.59
C GLU A 19 11.49 -38.45 -29.35
N PRO A 20 12.39 -38.77 -28.40
CA PRO A 20 12.02 -39.58 -27.26
C PRO A 20 10.88 -38.85 -26.57
N ALA A 21 9.74 -39.54 -26.44
CA ALA A 21 8.56 -39.08 -25.74
C ALA A 21 9.02 -38.44 -24.44
N ARG A 22 9.08 -37.10 -24.43
CA ARG A 22 9.62 -36.32 -23.32
C ARG A 22 8.80 -36.73 -22.12
N ALA A 23 9.43 -37.44 -21.19
CA ALA A 23 8.87 -37.75 -19.90
C ALA A 23 8.30 -36.43 -19.38
N LYS A 24 6.97 -36.33 -19.31
CA LYS A 24 6.29 -35.16 -18.74
C LYS A 24 6.88 -35.01 -17.36
N GLU A 25 7.73 -33.99 -17.20
CA GLU A 25 8.60 -33.85 -16.04
C GLU A 25 7.75 -34.00 -14.78
N PRO A 26 8.22 -34.69 -13.73
CA PRO A 26 7.45 -34.83 -12.47
C PRO A 26 6.95 -33.48 -11.93
N LEU A 27 7.65 -32.39 -12.26
CA LEU A 27 7.22 -31.01 -12.02
C LEU A 27 5.91 -30.62 -12.73
N SER A 28 5.69 -31.08 -13.95
CA SER A 28 4.44 -30.84 -14.70
C SER A 28 3.24 -31.51 -14.04
N VAL A 29 3.42 -32.73 -13.52
CA VAL A 29 2.38 -33.47 -12.79
C VAL A 29 2.07 -32.80 -11.45
N LEU A 30 3.11 -32.38 -10.72
CA LEU A 30 2.93 -31.65 -9.45
C LEU A 30 2.27 -30.28 -9.65
N ARG A 31 2.56 -29.59 -10.77
CA ARG A 31 1.87 -28.33 -11.13
C ARG A 31 0.40 -28.56 -11.42
N ALA A 32 0.07 -29.60 -12.20
CA ALA A 32 -1.32 -29.94 -12.51
C ALA A 32 -2.11 -30.28 -11.24
N LEU A 33 -1.52 -31.07 -10.33
CA LEU A 33 -2.16 -31.43 -9.07
C LEU A 33 -2.36 -30.24 -8.13
N ARG A 34 -1.38 -29.33 -8.09
CA ARG A 34 -1.49 -28.05 -7.36
C ARG A 34 -2.62 -27.20 -7.92
N ASP A 35 -2.73 -27.09 -9.24
CA ASP A 35 -3.72 -26.24 -9.90
C ASP A 35 -5.14 -26.81 -9.70
N GLU A 36 -5.30 -28.14 -9.77
CA GLU A 36 -6.58 -28.82 -9.48
C GLU A 36 -7.02 -28.65 -8.02
N LEU A 37 -6.08 -28.78 -7.06
CA LEU A 37 -6.36 -28.53 -5.64
C LEU A 37 -6.75 -27.06 -5.39
N ARG A 38 -6.06 -26.13 -6.05
CA ARG A 38 -6.38 -24.71 -5.97
C ARG A 38 -7.78 -24.41 -6.48
N GLU A 39 -8.18 -25.00 -7.60
CA GLU A 39 -9.53 -24.84 -8.15
C GLU A 39 -10.61 -25.40 -7.21
N LYS A 40 -10.39 -26.60 -6.64
CA LYS A 40 -11.30 -27.19 -5.65
C LYS A 40 -11.46 -26.31 -4.41
N LEU A 41 -10.35 -25.83 -3.85
CA LEU A 41 -10.38 -24.96 -2.68
C LEU A 41 -11.06 -23.61 -2.97
N LEU A 42 -10.88 -23.05 -4.17
CA LEU A 42 -11.59 -21.83 -4.57
C LEU A 42 -13.10 -22.05 -4.72
N ARG A 43 -13.54 -23.26 -5.10
CA ARG A 43 -14.96 -23.56 -5.31
C ARG A 43 -15.69 -23.86 -4.01
N ASP A 44 -15.08 -24.70 -3.17
CA ASP A 44 -15.77 -25.34 -2.05
C ASP A 44 -15.51 -24.65 -0.71
N VAL A 45 -14.43 -23.87 -0.59
CA VAL A 45 -14.03 -23.23 0.69
C VAL A 45 -14.11 -21.71 0.59
N ALA A 46 -15.11 -21.12 1.25
CA ALA A 46 -15.30 -19.66 1.28
C ALA A 46 -14.08 -18.93 1.88
N ASP A 47 -13.51 -19.46 2.96
CA ASP A 47 -12.36 -18.87 3.64
C ASP A 47 -11.10 -18.85 2.75
N PHE A 48 -10.94 -19.84 1.88
CA PHE A 48 -9.82 -19.88 0.94
C PHE A 48 -9.93 -18.80 -0.14
N ARG A 49 -11.15 -18.49 -0.60
CA ARG A 49 -11.37 -17.34 -1.52
C ARG A 49 -11.05 -16.01 -0.85
N ILE A 50 -11.43 -15.85 0.41
CA ILE A 50 -11.11 -14.64 1.20
C ILE A 50 -9.60 -14.50 1.34
N TYR A 51 -8.90 -15.59 1.66
CA TYR A 51 -7.44 -15.61 1.76
C TYR A 51 -6.77 -15.24 0.43
N VAL A 52 -7.21 -15.82 -0.69
CA VAL A 52 -6.65 -15.51 -2.02
C VAL A 52 -6.94 -14.06 -2.43
N ALA A 53 -8.13 -13.53 -2.14
CA ALA A 53 -8.46 -12.14 -2.41
C ALA A 53 -7.60 -11.17 -1.57
N LEU A 54 -7.30 -11.54 -0.32
CA LEU A 54 -6.43 -10.77 0.56
C LEU A 54 -4.97 -10.77 0.06
N GLU A 55 -4.45 -11.93 -0.34
CA GLU A 55 -3.10 -12.06 -0.95
C GLU A 55 -2.99 -11.24 -2.24
N GLN A 56 -4.00 -11.31 -3.13
CA GLN A 56 -4.02 -10.50 -4.35
C GLN A 56 -4.10 -8.99 -4.05
N ALA A 57 -4.84 -8.60 -3.02
CA ALA A 57 -4.90 -7.21 -2.58
C ALA A 57 -3.54 -6.74 -2.04
N ILE A 58 -2.85 -7.56 -1.23
CA ILE A 58 -1.49 -7.28 -0.74
C ILE A 58 -0.52 -7.15 -1.92
N GLN A 59 -0.54 -8.11 -2.84
CA GLN A 59 0.37 -8.12 -3.97
C GLN A 59 0.12 -6.97 -4.95
N SER A 60 -1.14 -6.54 -5.13
CA SER A 60 -1.47 -5.34 -5.91
C SER A 60 -0.92 -4.04 -5.30
N VAL A 61 -0.71 -4.03 -3.98
CA VAL A 61 -0.06 -2.93 -3.27
C VAL A 61 1.47 -3.03 -3.37
N GLU A 62 2.01 -4.25 -3.50
CA GLU A 62 3.45 -4.52 -3.56
C GLU A 62 4.06 -4.42 -4.97
N GLU A 63 3.33 -4.79 -6.03
CA GLU A 63 3.83 -4.87 -7.42
C GLU A 63 3.77 -3.53 -8.21
N LEU A 64 3.60 -2.40 -7.54
CA LEU A 64 3.78 -1.09 -8.19
C LEU A 64 5.25 -0.91 -8.60
N PRO A 65 5.54 -0.70 -9.90
CA PRO A 65 6.91 -0.76 -10.39
C PRO A 65 7.66 0.54 -10.09
N GLY A 66 8.82 0.41 -9.45
CA GLY A 66 9.92 1.36 -9.59
C GLY A 66 10.25 2.22 -8.37
N GLY A 67 11.32 1.81 -7.67
CA GLY A 67 12.30 2.76 -7.15
C GLY A 67 12.19 3.09 -5.67
N ALA A 68 13.19 2.59 -4.94
CA ALA A 68 13.45 2.75 -3.51
C ALA A 68 12.61 1.83 -2.63
N ARG A 69 13.30 1.14 -1.72
CA ARG A 69 12.80 0.85 -0.38
C ARG A 69 12.40 2.18 0.27
N LYS A 70 11.31 2.79 -0.16
CA LYS A 70 10.55 3.71 0.68
C LYS A 70 10.00 2.78 1.75
N GLU A 71 10.49 2.94 2.97
CA GLU A 71 9.70 2.61 4.16
C GLU A 71 8.24 2.83 3.80
N HIS A 72 7.38 1.81 3.94
CA HIS A 72 5.94 1.99 3.82
C HIS A 72 5.55 3.13 4.77
N ARG A 73 5.60 4.38 4.29
CA ARG A 73 5.09 5.58 4.93
C ARG A 73 3.60 5.43 4.78
N SER A 74 3.09 4.64 5.71
CA SER A 74 1.84 3.93 5.61
C SER A 74 0.73 4.90 5.20
N PRO A 75 -0.07 4.58 4.17
CA PRO A 75 -1.37 5.23 3.97
C PRO A 75 -2.15 5.35 5.29
N GLY A 76 -1.97 4.38 6.19
CA GLY A 76 -2.47 4.39 7.57
C GLY A 76 -2.00 5.58 8.43
N LEU A 77 -0.75 6.05 8.32
CA LEU A 77 -0.28 7.21 9.08
C LEU A 77 -1.08 8.47 8.73
N ARG A 78 -1.29 8.72 7.44
CA ARG A 78 -2.03 9.91 6.98
C ARG A 78 -3.51 9.84 7.38
N LEU A 79 -4.11 8.66 7.27
CA LEU A 79 -5.47 8.42 7.74
C LEU A 79 -5.59 8.64 9.25
N ALA A 80 -4.64 8.10 10.03
CA ALA A 80 -4.62 8.28 11.48
C ALA A 80 -4.45 9.74 11.88
N VAL A 81 -3.55 10.50 11.24
CA VAL A 81 -3.42 11.94 11.50
C VAL A 81 -4.69 12.70 11.15
N ARG A 82 -5.34 12.37 10.03
CA ARG A 82 -6.64 12.95 9.67
C ARG A 82 -7.68 12.71 10.76
N THR A 83 -7.84 11.48 11.23
CA THR A 83 -8.76 11.16 12.33
C THR A 83 -8.43 11.94 13.61
N LEU A 84 -7.15 12.11 13.95
CA LEU A 84 -6.73 12.88 15.12
C LEU A 84 -7.06 14.38 14.99
N LEU A 85 -6.81 14.97 13.82
CA LEU A 85 -7.14 16.37 13.56
C LEU A 85 -8.65 16.61 13.51
N ASP A 86 -9.42 15.63 13.01
CA ASP A 86 -10.89 15.65 13.04
C ASP A 86 -11.43 15.66 14.48
N GLN A 87 -10.84 14.86 15.36
CA GLN A 87 -11.30 14.71 16.75
C GLN A 87 -10.84 15.84 17.68
N HIS A 88 -9.62 16.35 17.48
CA HIS A 88 -8.97 17.24 18.47
C HIS A 88 -8.66 18.63 17.94
N GLY A 89 -8.95 18.91 16.67
CA GLY A 89 -8.62 20.20 16.08
C GLY A 89 -7.14 20.30 15.67
N PRO A 90 -6.59 21.51 15.60
CA PRO A 90 -5.18 21.72 15.24
C PRO A 90 -4.23 21.09 16.25
N LEU A 91 -3.30 20.26 15.79
CA LEU A 91 -2.33 19.58 16.66
C LEU A 91 -0.89 19.87 16.23
N SER A 92 0.00 20.04 17.22
CA SER A 92 1.43 20.12 16.96
C SER A 92 1.98 18.75 16.55
N THR A 93 3.11 18.69 15.85
CA THR A 93 3.75 17.41 15.49
C THR A 93 4.00 16.53 16.72
N ARG A 94 4.44 17.12 17.85
CA ARG A 94 4.69 16.38 19.10
C ARG A 94 3.42 15.72 19.64
N GLU A 95 2.31 16.45 19.58
CA GLU A 95 1.02 15.97 20.06
C GLU A 95 0.45 14.87 19.17
N ILE A 96 0.61 15.00 17.86
CA ILE A 96 0.28 13.94 16.89
C ILE A 96 1.05 12.66 17.20
N ILE A 97 2.37 12.75 17.38
CA ILE A 97 3.21 11.57 17.70
C ILE A 97 2.77 10.92 19.00
N ARG A 98 2.53 11.73 20.05
CA ARG A 98 2.08 11.24 21.36
C ARG A 98 0.81 10.40 21.23
N ARG A 99 -0.19 10.92 20.50
CA ARG A 99 -1.47 10.23 20.28
C ARG A 99 -1.33 9.00 19.40
N LEU A 100 -0.52 9.06 18.35
CA LEU A 100 -0.25 7.90 17.49
C LEU A 100 0.41 6.76 18.27
N ARG A 101 1.37 7.07 19.16
CA ARG A 101 1.99 6.07 20.03
C ARG A 101 1.00 5.48 21.03
N GLN A 102 0.11 6.30 21.60
CA GLN A 102 -0.97 5.80 22.46
C GLN A 102 -1.93 4.87 21.72
N ALA A 103 -2.14 5.10 20.42
CA ALA A 103 -2.91 4.21 19.54
C ALA A 103 -2.13 2.99 19.03
N GLY A 104 -0.92 2.73 19.55
CA GLY A 104 -0.10 1.58 19.15
C GLY A 104 0.60 1.74 17.79
N VAL A 105 0.59 2.94 17.19
CA VAL A 105 1.26 3.20 15.91
C VAL A 105 2.70 3.66 16.18
N PRO A 106 3.72 2.86 15.84
CA PRO A 106 5.11 3.27 16.04
C PRO A 106 5.47 4.37 15.04
N THR A 107 5.78 5.56 15.53
CA THR A 107 6.15 6.70 14.68
C THR A 107 7.27 7.56 15.27
N SER A 108 8.05 8.16 14.36
CA SER A 108 9.11 9.12 14.67
C SER A 108 8.73 10.53 14.23
N MET A 109 9.37 11.53 14.83
CA MET A 109 9.09 12.94 14.54
C MET A 109 9.42 13.34 13.10
N ASN A 110 10.49 12.76 12.56
CA ASN A 110 10.93 13.00 11.18
C ASN A 110 9.95 12.38 10.19
N SER A 111 9.45 11.16 10.48
CA SER A 111 8.47 10.48 9.64
C SER A 111 7.14 11.24 9.59
N VAL A 112 6.61 11.65 10.74
CA VAL A 112 5.36 12.43 10.81
C VAL A 112 5.51 13.78 10.11
N SER A 113 6.54 14.55 10.45
CA SER A 113 6.75 15.87 9.81
C SER A 113 6.93 15.76 8.30
N SER A 114 7.73 14.79 7.83
CA SER A 114 7.96 14.59 6.41
C SER A 114 6.70 14.14 5.68
N SER A 115 5.93 13.22 6.26
CA SER A 115 4.65 12.76 5.70
C SER A 115 3.61 13.88 5.58
N LEU A 116 3.52 14.74 6.59
CA LEU A 116 2.57 15.86 6.59
C LEU A 116 2.99 16.96 5.61
N SER A 117 4.27 17.31 5.56
CA SER A 117 4.77 18.30 4.59
C SER A 117 4.64 17.85 3.13
N GLN A 118 4.70 16.54 2.85
CA GLN A 118 4.54 15.99 1.51
C GLN A 118 3.07 15.91 1.06
N SER A 119 2.12 16.16 1.95
CA SER A 119 0.69 16.00 1.70
C SER A 119 0.00 17.35 1.50
N SER A 120 -0.57 17.59 0.33
CA SER A 120 -1.38 18.79 0.04
C SER A 120 -2.65 18.91 0.89
N ALA A 121 -3.08 17.82 1.53
CA ALA A 121 -4.24 17.83 2.43
C ALA A 121 -4.00 18.54 3.76
N PHE A 122 -2.73 18.74 4.15
CA PHE A 122 -2.37 19.36 5.44
C PHE A 122 -1.56 20.62 5.24
N VAL A 123 -1.79 21.59 6.11
CA VAL A 123 -1.06 22.87 6.14
C VAL A 123 -0.52 23.11 7.54
N ASN A 124 0.66 23.72 7.59
CA ASN A 124 1.21 24.22 8.84
C ASN A 124 0.66 25.61 9.12
N ILE A 125 -0.04 25.78 10.24
CA ILE A 125 -0.64 27.04 10.67
C ILE A 125 -0.05 27.46 12.02
N ARG A 126 -0.07 28.77 12.29
CA ARG A 126 0.22 29.28 13.64
C ARG A 126 -1.05 29.27 14.47
N TYR A 127 -1.09 28.40 15.47
CA TYR A 127 -2.17 28.32 16.46
C TYR A 127 -1.59 28.56 17.85
N GLN A 128 -2.13 29.53 18.60
CA GLN A 128 -1.57 29.98 19.90
C GLN A 128 -0.08 30.37 19.83
N GLY A 129 0.36 30.95 18.70
CA GLY A 129 1.77 31.34 18.50
C GLY A 129 2.74 30.18 18.25
N ARG A 130 2.24 28.95 18.11
CA ARG A 130 3.06 27.74 17.86
C ARG A 130 2.63 27.04 16.56
N PRO A 131 3.56 26.34 15.88
CA PRO A 131 3.24 25.61 14.65
C PRO A 131 2.34 24.40 14.96
N HIS A 132 1.22 24.32 14.26
CA HIS A 132 0.25 23.23 14.34
C HIS A 132 -0.13 22.79 12.92
N TRP A 133 -0.54 21.54 12.78
CA TRP A 133 -1.06 21.00 11.54
C TRP A 133 -2.58 21.14 11.51
N TRP A 134 -3.09 21.52 10.34
CA TRP A 134 -4.52 21.62 10.06
C TRP A 134 -4.83 21.15 8.64
N PHE A 135 -6.12 21.03 8.32
CA PHE A 135 -6.59 20.67 6.99
C PHE A 135 -6.49 21.85 6.03
N ALA A 136 -5.93 21.62 4.84
CA ALA A 136 -5.80 22.63 3.80
C ALA A 136 -7.16 23.09 3.23
N ASN A 137 -8.12 22.16 3.15
CA ASN A 137 -9.43 22.36 2.54
C ASN A 137 -10.53 22.74 3.53
N ARG A 138 -10.18 23.04 4.78
CA ARG A 138 -11.15 23.45 5.80
C ARG A 138 -10.99 24.92 6.17
N PRO A 139 -12.05 25.55 6.71
CA PRO A 139 -11.93 26.85 7.33
C PRO A 139 -10.81 26.87 8.36
N ALA A 140 -10.14 28.02 8.49
CA ALA A 140 -9.15 28.23 9.53
C ALA A 140 -9.79 27.89 10.90
N PRO A 141 -9.05 27.23 11.81
CA PRO A 141 -9.61 26.85 13.09
C PRO A 141 -10.03 28.10 13.88
N PRO A 142 -11.10 28.00 14.70
CA PRO A 142 -11.55 29.11 15.52
C PRO A 142 -10.40 29.62 16.38
N LYS A 143 -10.23 30.95 16.45
CA LYS A 143 -9.15 31.55 17.24
C LYS A 143 -9.23 31.01 18.67
N PRO A 144 -8.09 30.61 19.26
CA PRO A 144 -8.08 30.15 20.64
C PRO A 144 -8.60 31.30 21.49
N SER A 145 -9.71 31.06 22.20
CA SER A 145 -10.28 32.03 23.14
C SER A 145 -9.15 32.50 24.04
N ARG A 146 -8.79 33.78 23.92
CA ARG A 146 -7.75 34.40 24.73
C ARG A 146 -8.34 34.43 26.13
N ALA A 147 -8.04 33.42 26.95
CA ALA A 147 -8.43 33.42 28.36
C ALA A 147 -8.07 34.80 28.93
N PRO A 148 -9.00 35.47 29.63
CA PRO A 148 -8.78 36.82 30.10
C PRO A 148 -7.46 36.84 30.89
N LYS A 149 -6.51 37.68 30.44
CA LYS A 149 -5.30 37.97 31.20
C LYS A 149 -5.78 38.35 32.59
N LYS A 150 -5.46 37.53 33.60
CA LYS A 150 -5.65 37.89 35.00
C LYS A 150 -5.05 39.30 35.18
N PRO A 151 -5.83 40.30 35.63
CA PRO A 151 -5.31 41.65 35.80
C PRO A 151 -4.12 41.60 36.76
N PRO A 152 -3.09 42.45 36.55
CA PRO A 152 -1.95 42.51 37.46
C PRO A 152 -2.47 42.80 38.87
N GLN A 153 -2.19 41.89 39.80
CA GLN A 153 -2.31 42.18 41.23
C GLN A 153 -1.26 43.26 41.53
N ASN A 154 -1.67 44.52 41.51
CA ASN A 154 -0.90 45.59 42.12
C ASN A 154 -0.94 45.34 43.63
N GLU A 155 0.20 44.96 44.19
CA GLU A 155 0.43 45.01 45.63
C GLU A 155 0.34 46.47 46.11
N PRO A 156 -0.32 46.76 47.24
CA PRO A 156 -0.40 48.11 47.79
C PRO A 156 0.96 48.52 48.38
N PRO A 157 1.34 49.81 48.32
CA PRO A 157 2.54 50.30 48.98
C PRO A 157 2.34 50.31 50.50
N SER A 158 3.38 49.83 51.21
CA SER A 158 3.54 49.95 52.67
C SER A 158 3.88 51.37 53.09
#